data_AF-N9M727-F1
#
_entry.id   AF-N9M727-F1
#
_cell.length_a   1.000
_cell.length_b   1.000
_cell.length_c   1.000
_cell.angle_alpha   90.00
_cell.angle_beta   90.00
_cell.angle_gamma   90.00
#
_symmetry.space_group_name_H-M   'P 1'
#
loop_
_entity.id
_entity.type
_entity.pdbx_description
1 polymer ?
#
loop_
_entity_poly.entity_id
_entity_poly.type
_entity_poly.pdbx_seq_one_letter_code
_entity_poly.pdbx_strand_id
1 'polypeptide(L)' 'MTRIPNGTQVIHHISLFDHAYYKEENGVLKVWSKGEWIEALIPSINEMIDNGFELEVLHS' A
#
# COMPACT_ATOMS: atom_id res chain seq x y z
N MET A 1 -17.10 -4.31 -6.53
CA MET A 1 -16.37 -3.71 -5.38
C MET A 1 -15.10 -4.53 -5.19
N THR A 2 -13.95 -3.94 -5.48
CA THR A 2 -12.65 -4.57 -5.17
C THR A 2 -12.53 -4.61 -3.66
N ARG A 3 -12.36 -5.81 -3.09
CA ARG A 3 -12.32 -5.98 -1.65
C ARG A 3 -10.96 -5.50 -1.14
N ILE A 4 -10.92 -4.32 -0.53
CA ILE A 4 -9.70 -3.79 0.09
C ILE A 4 -9.26 -4.78 1.19
N PRO A 5 -8.00 -5.24 1.20
CA PRO A 5 -7.49 -6.11 2.25
C PRO A 5 -7.61 -5.47 3.63
N ASN A 6 -7.99 -6.25 4.64
CA ASN A 6 -8.07 -5.75 6.01
C ASN A 6 -6.70 -5.28 6.49
N GLY A 7 -6.69 -4.11 7.15
CA GLY A 7 -5.47 -3.48 7.64
C GLY A 7 -4.71 -2.66 6.59
N THR A 8 -5.26 -2.48 5.39
CA THR A 8 -4.73 -1.50 4.42
C THR A 8 -4.77 -0.10 5.02
N GLN A 9 -3.66 0.62 4.94
CA GLN A 9 -3.54 2.02 5.34
C GLN A 9 -3.43 2.94 4.13
N VAL A 10 -2.81 2.47 3.05
CA VAL A 10 -2.59 3.25 1.82
C VAL A 10 -2.92 2.41 0.60
N ILE A 11 -3.59 3.01 -0.38
CA ILE A 11 -3.81 2.46 -1.71
C ILE A 11 -2.92 3.22 -2.68
N HIS A 12 -2.11 2.51 -3.46
CA HIS A 12 -1.34 3.06 -4.56
C HIS A 12 -2.07 2.76 -5.88
N HIS A 13 -2.43 3.81 -6.61
CA HIS A 13 -3.08 3.75 -7.91
C HIS A 13 -2.03 3.58 -9.01
N ILE A 14 -1.63 2.34 -9.29
CA ILE A 14 -0.60 2.02 -10.32
C ILE A 14 -1.14 2.37 -11.72
N SER A 15 -2.42 2.12 -11.95
CA SER A 15 -3.14 2.52 -13.16
C SER A 15 -4.65 2.58 -12.90
N LEU A 16 -5.44 3.02 -13.88
CA LEU A 16 -6.91 3.06 -13.79
C LEU A 16 -7.57 1.75 -13.35
N PHE A 17 -6.92 0.60 -13.58
CA PHE A 17 -7.45 -0.72 -13.26
C PHE A 17 -6.59 -1.49 -12.25
N ASP A 18 -5.43 -0.96 -11.86
CA ASP A 18 -4.47 -1.67 -11.02
C ASP A 18 -4.12 -0.88 -9.77
N HIS A 19 -4.21 -1.56 -8.64
CA HIS A 19 -4.06 -0.96 -7.32
C HIS A 19 -3.21 -1.88 -6.46
N ALA A 20 -2.24 -1.30 -5.76
CA ALA A 20 -1.52 -1.99 -4.70
C ALA A 20 -1.94 -1.46 -3.34
N TYR A 21 -2.02 -2.35 -2.36
CA TYR A 21 -2.46 -2.04 -1.01
C TYR A 21 -1.26 -2.15 -0.08
N TYR A 22 -1.06 -1.14 0.76
CA TYR A 22 0.09 -1.05 1.65
C TYR A 22 -0.35 -0.84 3.10
N LYS A 23 0.49 -1.32 4.01
CA LYS A 23 0.44 -1.01 5.44
C LYS A 23 1.84 -0.99 6.02
N GLU A 24 2.05 -0.22 7.07
CA GLU A 24 3.23 -0.33 7.93
C GLU A 24 2.90 -1.14 9.18
N GLU A 25 3.73 -2.13 9.47
CA GLU A 25 3.60 -2.98 10.65
C GLU A 25 4.97 -3.14 11.28
N ASN A 26 5.13 -2.66 12.52
CA ASN A 26 6.40 -2.65 13.25
C ASN A 26 7.54 -1.91 12.52
N GLY A 27 7.22 -0.83 11.80
CA GLY A 27 8.20 -0.03 11.05
C GLY A 27 8.67 -0.66 9.73
N VAL A 28 8.01 -1.73 9.28
CA VAL A 28 8.25 -2.37 7.98
C VAL A 28 7.05 -2.12 7.08
N LEU A 29 7.29 -1.55 5.90
CA LEU A 29 6.28 -1.44 4.86
C LEU A 29 5.96 -2.82 4.27
N LYS A 30 4.68 -3.15 4.23
CA LYS A 30 4.18 -4.38 3.61
C LYS A 30 3.23 -4.05 2.48
N VAL A 31 3.28 -4.86 1.42
CA VAL A 31 2.37 -4.82 0.28
C VAL A 31 1.52 -6.08 0.26
N TRP A 32 0.24 -5.93 -0.08
CA TRP A 32 -0.65 -7.08 -0.25
C TRP A 32 -0.39 -7.77 -1.59
N SER A 33 -0.02 -9.05 -1.54
CA SER A 33 0.24 -9.86 -2.74
C SER A 33 -0.29 -11.27 -2.53
N LYS A 34 -1.01 -11.80 -3.51
CA LYS A 34 -1.50 -13.20 -3.54
C LYS A 34 -2.21 -13.71 -2.26
N GLY A 35 -2.83 -12.81 -1.49
CA GLY A 35 -3.56 -13.17 -0.27
C GLY A 35 -2.77 -13.05 1.04
N GLU A 36 -1.57 -12.49 0.98
CA GLU A 36 -0.70 -12.29 2.14
C GLU A 36 -0.02 -10.91 2.11
N TRP A 37 0.40 -10.45 3.30
CA TRP A 37 1.19 -9.23 3.46
C TRP A 37 2.67 -9.58 3.42
N ILE A 38 3.36 -9.19 2.36
CA ILE A 38 4.80 -9.39 2.19
C ILE A 38 5.55 -8.07 2.37
N GLU A 39 6.84 -8.13 2.69
CA GLU A 39 7.69 -6.95 2.74
C GLU A 39 7.71 -6.24 1.37
N ALA A 40 7.48 -4.93 1.39
CA ALA A 40 7.56 -4.12 0.19
C ALA A 40 9.03 -3.82 -0.16
N LEU A 41 9.31 -3.66 -1.45
CA LEU A 41 10.63 -3.22 -1.91
C LEU A 41 10.93 -1.75 -1.55
N ILE A 42 9.89 -0.97 -1.25
CA ILE A 42 10.01 0.41 -0.80
C ILE A 42 10.05 0.40 0.74
N PRO A 43 10.96 1.15 1.38
CA PRO A 43 11.13 1.03 2.84
C PRO A 43 9.99 1.62 3.68
N SER A 44 9.30 2.67 3.21
CA SER A 44 8.24 3.36 3.98
C SER A 44 7.17 4.01 3.12
N ILE A 45 6.02 4.35 3.70
CA ILE A 45 4.98 5.15 3.02
C ILE A 45 5.53 6.54 2.67
N ASN A 46 6.34 7.13 3.55
CA ASN A 46 6.96 8.44 3.31
C ASN A 46 7.81 8.45 2.05
N GLU A 47 8.62 7.40 1.81
CA GLU A 47 9.37 7.30 0.56
C GLU A 47 8.47 7.13 -0.66
N MET A 48 7.32 6.47 -0.55
CA MET A 48 6.36 6.42 -1.66
C MET A 48 5.85 7.83 -2.01
N ILE A 49 5.57 8.66 -0.99
CA ILE A 49 5.16 10.06 -1.16
C ILE A 49 6.30 10.87 -1.79
N ASP A 50 7.52 10.74 -1.27
CA ASP A 50 8.70 11.47 -1.77
C ASP A 50 9.04 11.10 -3.23
N ASN A 51 8.78 9.85 -3.62
CA ASN A 51 8.93 9.39 -5.00
C ASN A 51 7.74 9.76 -5.90
N GLY A 52 6.73 10.46 -5.39
CA GLY A 52 5.60 10.99 -6.17
C GLY A 52 4.58 9.95 -6.58
N PHE A 53 4.38 8.89 -5.78
CA PHE A 53 3.39 7.86 -6.06
C PHE A 53 1.97 8.41 -5.91
N GLU A 54 1.04 7.93 -6.73
CA GLU A 54 -0.38 8.28 -6.60
C GLU A 54 -1.02 7.48 -5.46
N LEU A 55 -1.08 8.07 -4.28
CA LEU A 55 -1.54 7.41 -3.06
C LEU A 55 -2.87 7.95 -2.56
N GLU A 56 -3.72 7.05 -2.06
CA GLU A 56 -4.91 7.34 -1.29
C GLU A 56 -4.72 6.79 0.13
N VAL A 57 -4.71 7.69 1.13
CA VAL A 57 -4.58 7.32 2.53
C VAL A 57 -5.96 6.99 3.09
N LEU A 58 -6.13 5.77 3.61
CA LEU A 58 -7.35 5.36 4.28
C LEU A 58 -7.28 5.81 5.74
N HIS A 59 -7.99 6.89 6.07
CA HIS A 59 -8.16 7.28 7.47
C HIS A 59 -8.91 6.19 8.24
N SER A 60 -8.25 5.63 9.25
CA SER A 60 -8.88 4.79 10.28
C SER A 60 -9.55 5.64 11.34
#